data_AF-A0A1B1PQU5-F1
#
_entry.id   AF-A0A1B1PQU5-F1
#
_cell.length_a   1.000
_cell.length_b   1.000
_cell.length_c   1.000
_cell.angle_alpha   90.00
_cell.angle_beta   90.00
_cell.angle_gamma   90.00
#
_symmetry.space_group_name_H-M   'P 1'
#
loop_
_entity.id
_entity.type
_entity.pdbx_description
1 polymer ?
#
loop_
_entity_poly.entity_id
_entity_poly.type
_entity_poly.pdbx_seq_one_letter_code
_entity_poly.pdbx_strand_id
1 'polypeptide(L)'
;MFKVSINEVDGLYLELFRIALSAEDNEARVEALRYVKHVVVAERLKVLAESEGPGWASEPDNQSLVTWSAQTAAERDDAIYEFSRVSRTYEDRNERRLNIAEHAGKLVYLSILEGKRQGVQTPTGILHQVTLAGKQHGIRGAKDKDTVRRSWGAYRGIVHLGMAMDFCADQPVQPEEVLFFAERIRRVLSGSCPKGTSEPYVPPEAQISFAYESGIWGPRFRNRGLPYSVGD
;
A
#
# COMPACT_ATOMS: atom_id res chain seq x y z
N MET A 1 -7.15 -8.44 11.07
CA MET A 1 -6.11 -7.94 10.15
C MET A 1 -6.60 -8.20 8.74
N PHE A 2 -6.72 -7.15 7.93
CA PHE A 2 -7.22 -7.25 6.55
C PHE A 2 -6.06 -7.60 5.60
N LYS A 3 -6.30 -8.44 4.60
CA LYS A 3 -5.28 -8.90 3.65
C LYS A 3 -5.69 -8.53 2.23
N VAL A 4 -4.75 -7.93 1.50
CA VAL A 4 -4.87 -7.60 0.08
C VAL A 4 -3.93 -8.52 -0.68
N SER A 5 -4.50 -9.36 -1.52
CA SER A 5 -3.74 -10.23 -2.40
C SER A 5 -3.35 -9.46 -3.67
N ILE A 6 -2.08 -9.51 -4.05
CA ILE A 6 -1.48 -8.77 -5.16
C ILE A 6 -0.84 -9.78 -6.12
N ASN A 7 -1.24 -9.77 -7.37
CA ASN A 7 -0.63 -10.58 -8.42
C ASN A 7 0.45 -9.79 -9.19
N GLU A 8 1.07 -10.41 -10.20
CA GLU A 8 2.12 -9.79 -11.03
C GLU A 8 1.65 -8.49 -11.71
N VAL A 9 0.42 -8.46 -12.21
CA VAL A 9 -0.16 -7.28 -12.87
C VAL A 9 -0.44 -6.18 -11.85
N ASP A 10 -1.07 -6.50 -10.73
CA ASP A 10 -1.29 -5.57 -9.62
C ASP A 10 0.03 -4.97 -9.11
N GLY A 11 1.11 -5.76 -9.12
CA GLY A 11 2.45 -5.33 -8.75
C GLY A 11 3.02 -4.20 -9.61
N LEU A 12 2.55 -4.04 -10.85
CA LEU A 12 2.92 -2.90 -11.70
C LEU A 12 2.26 -1.58 -11.24
N TYR A 13 1.25 -1.68 -10.37
CA TYR A 13 0.42 -0.56 -9.90
C TYR A 13 0.50 -0.36 -8.38
N LEU A 14 1.58 -0.79 -7.71
CA LEU A 14 1.74 -0.65 -6.25
C LEU A 14 1.52 0.79 -5.75
N GLU A 15 1.86 1.80 -6.56
CA GLU A 15 1.60 3.21 -6.19
C GLU A 15 0.10 3.51 -6.07
N LEU A 16 -0.75 2.90 -6.91
CA LEU A 16 -2.20 3.09 -6.79
C LEU A 16 -2.73 2.50 -5.48
N PHE A 17 -2.22 1.33 -5.08
CA PHE A 17 -2.53 0.73 -3.77
C PHE A 17 -2.05 1.63 -2.63
N ARG A 18 -0.85 2.21 -2.74
CA ARG A 18 -0.32 3.18 -1.76
C ARG A 18 -1.20 4.42 -1.66
N ILE A 19 -1.68 4.96 -2.78
CA ILE A 19 -2.61 6.09 -2.82
C ILE A 19 -3.93 5.74 -2.13
N ALA A 20 -4.49 4.55 -2.39
CA ALA A 20 -5.73 4.08 -1.75
C ALA A 20 -5.62 4.00 -0.22
N LEU A 21 -4.45 3.61 0.30
CA LEU A 21 -4.20 3.57 1.75
C LEU A 21 -4.27 4.95 2.44
N SER A 22 -4.20 6.03 1.66
CA SER A 22 -4.28 7.39 2.19
C SER A 22 -5.69 7.81 2.63
N ALA A 23 -6.71 7.00 2.33
CA ALA A 23 -8.09 7.22 2.74
C ALA A 23 -8.23 7.33 4.27
N GLU A 24 -9.27 8.03 4.70
CA GLU A 24 -9.40 8.62 6.04
C GLU A 24 -9.40 7.59 7.17
N ASP A 25 -10.14 6.49 6.98
CA ASP A 25 -10.28 5.41 7.94
C ASP A 25 -10.12 4.02 7.28
N ASN A 26 -10.22 2.96 8.07
CA ASN A 26 -10.02 1.60 7.58
C ASN A 26 -11.10 1.14 6.60
N GLU A 27 -12.35 1.57 6.76
CA GLU A 27 -13.44 1.18 5.86
C GLU A 27 -13.24 1.85 4.50
N ALA A 28 -12.97 3.15 4.50
CA ALA A 28 -12.66 3.91 3.29
C ALA A 28 -11.39 3.40 2.58
N ARG A 29 -10.38 2.93 3.33
CA ARG A 29 -9.18 2.28 2.75
C ARG A 29 -9.51 0.99 2.06
N VAL A 30 -10.29 0.11 2.70
CA VAL A 30 -10.72 -1.17 2.10
C VAL A 30 -11.48 -0.92 0.81
N GLU A 31 -12.38 0.06 0.82
CA GLU A 31 -13.16 0.41 -0.35
C GLU A 31 -12.30 1.03 -1.47
N ALA A 32 -11.40 1.95 -1.13
CA ALA A 32 -10.44 2.51 -2.08
C ALA A 32 -9.55 1.43 -2.71
N LEU A 33 -9.13 0.43 -1.94
CA LEU A 33 -8.36 -0.72 -2.43
C LEU A 33 -9.18 -1.58 -3.41
N ARG A 34 -10.50 -1.72 -3.21
CA ARG A 34 -11.39 -2.37 -4.18
C ARG A 34 -11.44 -1.57 -5.48
N TYR A 35 -11.58 -0.24 -5.41
CA TYR A 35 -11.55 0.58 -6.62
C TYR A 35 -10.25 0.42 -7.41
N VAL A 36 -9.10 0.38 -6.72
CA VAL A 36 -7.80 0.09 -7.36
C VAL A 36 -7.84 -1.25 -8.09
N LYS A 37 -8.38 -2.31 -7.49
CA LYS A 37 -8.50 -3.62 -8.15
C LYS A 37 -9.31 -3.55 -9.45
N HIS A 38 -10.45 -2.86 -9.44
CA HIS A 38 -11.24 -2.66 -10.65
C HIS A 38 -10.49 -1.86 -11.72
N VAL A 39 -9.77 -0.80 -11.34
CA VAL A 39 -8.94 0.02 -12.24
C VAL A 39 -7.81 -0.81 -12.86
N VAL A 40 -7.07 -1.58 -12.06
CA VAL A 40 -5.98 -2.43 -12.55
C VAL A 40 -6.49 -3.49 -13.52
N VAL A 41 -7.63 -4.11 -13.24
CA VAL A 41 -8.22 -5.09 -14.17
C VAL A 41 -8.68 -4.41 -15.46
N ALA A 42 -9.24 -3.20 -15.41
CA ALA A 42 -9.61 -2.47 -16.62
C ALA A 42 -8.38 -2.20 -17.52
N GLU A 43 -7.25 -1.76 -16.95
CA GLU A 43 -6.01 -1.57 -17.70
C GLU A 43 -5.46 -2.88 -18.25
N ARG A 44 -5.54 -3.99 -17.49
CA ARG A 44 -5.16 -5.31 -17.98
C ARG A 44 -5.98 -5.72 -19.20
N LEU A 45 -7.29 -5.54 -19.16
CA LEU A 45 -8.19 -5.88 -20.28
C LEU A 45 -7.85 -5.07 -21.53
N LYS A 46 -7.50 -3.79 -21.35
CA LYS A 46 -7.03 -2.92 -22.44
C LYS A 46 -5.73 -3.44 -23.05
N VAL A 47 -4.72 -3.75 -22.22
CA VAL A 47 -3.44 -4.30 -22.70
C VAL A 47 -3.65 -5.61 -23.46
N LEU A 48 -4.46 -6.53 -22.94
CA LEU A 48 -4.76 -7.80 -23.61
C LEU A 48 -5.44 -7.58 -24.98
N ALA A 49 -6.39 -6.65 -25.06
CA ALA A 49 -7.06 -6.31 -26.32
C ALA A 49 -6.10 -5.70 -27.35
N GLU A 50 -5.15 -4.88 -26.90
CA GLU A 50 -4.15 -4.23 -27.77
C GLU A 50 -3.04 -5.20 -28.21
N SER A 51 -2.56 -6.08 -27.32
CA SER A 51 -1.40 -6.94 -27.60
C SER A 51 -1.75 -8.27 -28.28
N GLU A 52 -2.85 -8.91 -27.87
CA GLU A 52 -3.25 -10.25 -28.36
C GLU A 52 -4.44 -10.20 -29.33
N GLY A 53 -5.06 -9.02 -29.50
CA GLY A 53 -6.27 -8.86 -30.31
C GLY A 53 -7.49 -9.58 -29.70
N PRO A 54 -8.61 -9.72 -30.43
CA PRO A 54 -9.85 -10.28 -29.86
C PRO A 54 -9.77 -11.77 -29.47
N GLY A 55 -8.70 -12.47 -29.85
CA GLY A 55 -8.53 -13.91 -29.62
C GLY A 55 -8.39 -14.29 -28.14
N TRP A 56 -7.80 -13.42 -27.30
CA TRP A 56 -7.56 -13.72 -25.89
C TRP A 56 -8.86 -14.06 -25.14
N ALA A 57 -9.97 -13.38 -25.47
CA ALA A 57 -11.25 -13.58 -24.78
C ALA A 57 -11.87 -14.96 -25.03
N SER A 58 -11.42 -15.68 -26.07
CA SER A 58 -11.91 -17.03 -26.42
C SER A 58 -11.06 -18.15 -25.81
N GLU A 59 -9.94 -17.83 -25.15
CA GLU A 59 -9.09 -18.85 -24.51
C GLU A 59 -9.76 -19.40 -23.24
N PRO A 60 -9.81 -20.73 -23.04
CA PRO A 60 -10.44 -21.33 -21.86
C PRO A 60 -9.89 -20.81 -20.53
N ASP A 61 -8.59 -20.54 -20.47
CA ASP A 61 -7.91 -20.04 -19.27
C ASP A 61 -8.36 -18.61 -18.88
N ASN A 62 -8.98 -17.89 -19.82
CA ASN A 62 -9.44 -16.51 -19.63
C ASN A 62 -10.92 -16.43 -19.27
N GLN A 63 -11.63 -17.58 -19.27
CA GLN A 63 -13.07 -17.62 -19.07
C GLN A 63 -13.48 -16.98 -17.74
N SER A 64 -12.73 -17.22 -16.65
CA SER A 64 -13.02 -16.59 -15.35
C SER A 64 -12.86 -15.07 -15.38
N LEU A 65 -11.81 -14.56 -16.03
CA LEU A 65 -11.58 -13.11 -16.19
C LEU A 65 -12.67 -12.48 -17.07
N VAL A 66 -13.03 -13.13 -18.17
CA VAL A 66 -14.10 -12.66 -19.08
C VAL A 66 -15.45 -12.63 -18.37
N THR A 67 -15.77 -13.69 -17.60
CA THR A 67 -17.01 -13.78 -16.84
C THR A 67 -17.07 -12.70 -15.76
N TRP A 68 -16.01 -12.57 -14.96
CA TRP A 68 -15.91 -11.52 -13.95
C TRP A 68 -16.01 -10.13 -14.60
N SER A 69 -15.33 -9.94 -15.73
CA SER A 69 -15.36 -8.68 -16.49
C SER A 69 -16.78 -8.33 -16.96
N ALA A 70 -17.53 -9.31 -17.46
CA ALA A 70 -18.92 -9.07 -17.85
C ALA A 70 -19.81 -8.73 -16.64
N GLN A 71 -19.61 -9.42 -15.51
CA GLN A 71 -20.43 -9.26 -14.30
C GLN A 71 -20.18 -7.95 -13.56
N THR A 72 -18.93 -7.46 -13.51
CA THR A 72 -18.56 -6.26 -12.74
C THR A 72 -18.42 -5.01 -13.63
N ALA A 73 -18.99 -5.02 -14.84
CA ALA A 73 -18.81 -3.93 -15.80
C ALA A 73 -19.25 -2.56 -15.25
N ALA A 74 -20.43 -2.50 -14.61
CA ALA A 74 -20.94 -1.28 -13.99
C ALA A 74 -20.06 -0.84 -12.80
N GLU A 75 -19.72 -1.77 -11.90
CA GLU A 75 -18.85 -1.50 -10.75
C GLU A 75 -17.47 -1.00 -11.16
N ARG A 76 -16.91 -1.50 -12.27
CA ARG A 76 -15.64 -1.01 -12.81
C ARG A 76 -15.72 0.43 -13.32
N ASP A 77 -16.81 0.80 -13.97
CA ASP A 77 -17.01 2.16 -14.47
C ASP A 77 -17.09 3.14 -13.28
N ASP A 78 -17.90 2.79 -12.27
CA ASP A 78 -18.00 3.55 -11.01
C ASP A 78 -16.65 3.64 -10.29
N ALA A 79 -15.88 2.55 -10.23
CA ALA A 79 -14.59 2.51 -9.56
C ALA A 79 -13.55 3.47 -10.17
N ILE A 80 -13.57 3.71 -11.49
CA ILE A 80 -12.68 4.68 -12.14
C ILE A 80 -12.96 6.09 -11.60
N TYR A 81 -14.24 6.46 -11.51
CA TYR A 81 -14.66 7.75 -10.99
C TYR A 81 -14.33 7.90 -9.50
N GLU A 82 -14.66 6.89 -8.69
CA GLU A 82 -14.43 6.95 -7.25
C GLU A 82 -12.93 6.92 -6.91
N PHE A 83 -12.12 6.12 -7.61
CA PHE A 83 -10.67 6.16 -7.43
C PHE A 83 -10.05 7.50 -7.86
N SER A 84 -10.60 8.14 -8.90
CA SER A 84 -10.17 9.50 -9.28
C SER A 84 -10.41 10.51 -8.15
N ARG A 85 -11.50 10.37 -7.38
CA ARG A 85 -11.76 11.22 -6.20
C ARG A 85 -10.78 10.94 -5.06
N VAL A 86 -10.45 9.67 -4.82
CA VAL A 86 -9.41 9.28 -3.84
C VAL A 86 -8.07 9.88 -4.23
N SER A 87 -7.68 9.76 -5.50
CA SER A 87 -6.41 10.27 -6.02
C SER A 87 -6.28 11.78 -5.90
N ARG A 88 -7.33 12.55 -6.23
CA ARG A 88 -7.34 14.01 -6.01
C ARG A 88 -7.21 14.37 -4.53
N THR A 89 -7.93 13.67 -3.66
CA THR A 89 -7.86 13.91 -2.21
C THR A 89 -6.47 13.59 -1.67
N TYR A 90 -5.82 12.57 -2.22
CA TYR A 90 -4.43 12.25 -1.94
C TYR A 90 -3.51 13.43 -2.28
N GLU A 91 -3.52 13.90 -3.52
CA GLU A 91 -2.67 15.01 -3.98
C GLU A 91 -2.91 16.30 -3.18
N ASP A 92 -4.17 16.64 -2.95
CA ASP A 92 -4.54 17.90 -2.29
C ASP A 92 -4.18 17.91 -0.79
N ARG A 93 -4.31 16.76 -0.10
CA ARG A 93 -4.37 16.72 1.37
C ARG A 93 -3.54 15.61 2.00
N ASN A 94 -3.62 14.38 1.49
CA ASN A 94 -3.16 13.21 2.24
C ASN A 94 -1.74 12.77 1.89
N GLU A 95 -1.23 13.07 0.70
CA GLU A 95 0.13 12.73 0.25
C GLU A 95 1.16 13.12 1.31
N ARG A 96 1.17 14.40 1.68
CA ARG A 96 2.12 14.91 2.66
C ARG A 96 2.02 14.22 4.02
N ARG A 97 0.80 13.94 4.48
CA ARG A 97 0.58 13.29 5.79
C ARG A 97 1.03 11.84 5.76
N LEU A 98 0.76 11.14 4.66
CA LEU A 98 1.24 9.78 4.43
C LEU A 98 2.78 9.74 4.40
N ASN A 99 3.41 10.62 3.61
CA ASN A 99 4.87 10.71 3.52
C ASN A 99 5.54 10.97 4.89
N ILE A 100 4.94 11.84 5.72
CA ILE A 100 5.41 12.09 7.10
C ILE A 100 5.32 10.81 7.94
N ALA A 101 4.20 10.10 7.85
CA ALA A 101 4.01 8.86 8.62
C ALA A 101 4.96 7.76 8.16
N GLU A 102 5.19 7.60 6.85
CA GLU A 102 6.14 6.66 6.29
C GLU A 102 7.56 6.97 6.74
N HIS A 103 7.97 8.24 6.72
CA HIS A 103 9.27 8.64 7.23
C HIS A 103 9.43 8.34 8.73
N ALA A 104 8.41 8.62 9.55
CA ALA A 104 8.40 8.22 10.95
C ALA A 104 8.50 6.69 11.12
N GLY A 105 7.83 5.93 10.25
CA GLY A 105 7.89 4.47 10.19
C GLY A 105 9.30 3.96 9.88
N LYS A 106 10.01 4.59 8.92
CA LYS A 106 11.42 4.27 8.61
C LYS A 106 12.32 4.47 9.83
N LEU A 107 12.18 5.59 10.54
CA LEU A 107 12.95 5.84 11.75
C LEU A 107 12.64 4.83 12.87
N VAL A 108 11.37 4.44 13.04
CA VAL A 108 11.00 3.35 13.95
C VAL A 108 11.68 2.05 13.55
N TYR A 109 11.58 1.67 12.27
CA TYR A 109 12.15 0.43 11.74
C TYR A 109 13.66 0.38 11.94
N LEU A 110 14.38 1.45 11.56
CA LEU A 110 15.82 1.57 11.79
C LEU A 110 16.17 1.50 13.28
N SER A 111 15.42 2.18 14.15
CA SER A 111 15.62 2.12 15.59
C SER A 111 15.45 0.71 16.16
N ILE A 112 14.58 -0.13 15.57
CA ILE A 112 14.41 -1.53 15.96
C ILE A 112 15.62 -2.35 15.49
N LEU A 113 16.03 -2.18 14.23
CA LEU A 113 17.19 -2.89 13.66
C LEU A 113 18.49 -2.60 14.43
N GLU A 114 18.64 -1.38 14.93
CA GLU A 114 19.77 -0.96 15.77
C GLU A 114 19.65 -1.38 17.24
N GLY A 115 18.59 -2.09 17.63
CA GLY A 115 18.34 -2.54 19.01
C GLY A 115 17.92 -1.43 19.99
N LYS A 116 17.84 -0.17 19.53
CA LYS A 116 17.50 1.01 20.35
C LYS A 116 16.06 1.00 20.84
N ARG A 117 15.11 0.56 19.99
CA ARG A 117 13.65 0.53 20.27
C ARG A 117 13.15 1.83 20.91
N GLN A 118 13.40 2.95 20.23
CA GLN A 118 13.16 4.28 20.75
C GLN A 118 11.68 4.60 20.93
N GLY A 119 11.35 5.36 21.97
CA GLY A 119 10.00 5.87 22.20
C GLY A 119 9.52 6.79 21.06
N VAL A 120 8.25 6.65 20.66
CA VAL A 120 7.69 7.43 19.54
C VAL A 120 7.40 8.87 19.95
N GLN A 121 6.67 9.06 21.05
CA GLN A 121 6.14 10.37 21.48
C GLN A 121 6.94 11.02 22.63
N THR A 122 8.10 10.47 22.99
CA THR A 122 8.94 11.03 24.07
C THR A 122 9.55 12.38 23.67
N PRO A 123 10.05 13.20 24.62
CA PRO A 123 10.64 14.50 24.31
C PRO A 123 11.76 14.46 23.27
N THR A 124 12.53 13.38 23.22
CA THR A 124 13.60 13.11 22.24
C THR A 124 13.25 11.95 21.29
N GLY A 125 11.97 11.58 21.23
CA GLY A 125 11.49 10.41 20.49
C GLY A 125 11.44 10.59 18.97
N ILE A 126 10.93 9.57 18.29
CA ILE A 126 10.87 9.54 16.82
C ILE A 126 10.11 10.75 16.25
N LEU A 127 8.93 11.10 16.80
CA LEU A 127 8.16 12.22 16.25
C LEU A 127 8.85 13.58 16.47
N HIS A 128 9.66 13.69 17.53
CA HIS A 128 10.48 14.87 17.75
C HIS A 128 11.57 14.99 16.66
N GLN A 129 12.25 13.88 16.33
CA GLN A 129 13.25 13.85 15.27
C GLN A 129 12.66 14.22 13.91
N VAL A 130 11.49 13.66 13.56
CA VAL A 130 10.75 14.04 12.34
C VAL A 130 10.44 15.53 12.34
N THR A 131 10.05 16.09 13.50
CA THR A 131 9.75 17.51 13.63
C THR A 131 10.98 18.39 13.42
N LEU A 132 12.12 17.99 13.99
CA LEU A 132 13.40 18.70 13.83
C LEU A 132 13.86 18.66 12.37
N ALA A 133 13.85 17.49 11.74
CA ALA A 133 14.18 17.34 10.32
C ALA A 133 13.26 18.20 9.44
N GLY A 134 11.96 18.20 9.70
CA GLY A 134 10.99 19.05 9.00
C GLY A 134 11.27 20.55 9.14
N LYS A 135 11.73 21.00 10.31
CA LYS A 135 12.17 22.40 10.52
C LYS A 135 13.45 22.70 9.75
N GLN A 136 14.45 21.84 9.84
CA GLN A 136 15.75 21.99 9.19
C GLN A 136 15.64 22.06 7.67
N HIS A 137 14.82 21.21 7.07
CA HIS A 137 14.64 21.12 5.61
C HIS A 137 13.47 21.94 5.08
N GLY A 138 12.81 22.75 5.92
CA GLY A 138 11.72 23.62 5.46
C GLY A 138 10.41 22.92 5.09
N ILE A 139 10.24 21.62 5.41
CA ILE A 139 9.10 20.80 4.98
C ILE A 139 7.80 21.19 5.70
N ARG A 140 6.86 21.81 4.98
CA ARG A 140 5.53 22.16 5.51
C ARG A 140 4.82 20.92 6.07
N GLY A 141 4.07 21.05 7.16
CA GLY A 141 3.36 19.93 7.82
C GLY A 141 4.25 19.07 8.72
N ALA A 142 5.55 18.92 8.41
CA ALA A 142 6.51 18.22 9.26
C ALA A 142 7.11 19.12 10.36
N LYS A 143 6.93 20.45 10.31
CA LYS A 143 7.43 21.39 11.34
C LYS A 143 6.61 21.41 12.63
N ASP A 144 5.36 20.97 12.53
CA ASP A 144 4.38 21.00 13.62
C ASP A 144 4.25 19.61 14.23
N LYS A 145 4.59 19.52 15.52
CA LYS A 145 4.54 18.28 16.30
C LYS A 145 3.14 17.66 16.32
N ASP A 146 2.08 18.46 16.37
CA ASP A 146 0.71 17.94 16.39
C ASP A 146 0.29 17.39 15.03
N THR A 147 0.72 18.03 13.95
CA THR A 147 0.51 17.50 12.60
C THR A 147 1.27 16.19 12.38
N VAL A 148 2.53 16.09 12.84
CA VAL A 148 3.31 14.84 12.80
C VAL A 148 2.64 13.74 13.63
N ARG A 149 2.19 14.06 14.85
CA ARG A 149 1.48 13.12 15.73
C ARG A 149 0.18 12.60 15.12
N ARG A 150 -0.64 13.48 14.54
CA ARG A 150 -1.88 13.09 13.85
C ARG A 150 -1.62 12.25 12.60
N SER A 151 -0.58 12.58 11.85
CA SER A 151 -0.20 11.83 10.64
C SER A 151 0.26 10.42 11.00
N TRP A 152 1.14 10.28 11.99
CA TRP A 152 1.54 8.97 12.51
C TRP A 152 0.33 8.18 13.05
N GLY A 153 -0.51 8.81 13.88
CA GLY A 153 -1.70 8.16 14.44
C GLY A 153 -2.65 7.62 13.37
N ALA A 154 -2.89 8.38 12.31
CA ALA A 154 -3.77 7.99 11.22
C ALA A 154 -3.22 6.84 10.38
N TYR A 155 -1.91 6.87 10.06
CA TYR A 155 -1.35 6.02 9.01
C TYR A 155 -0.39 4.93 9.48
N ARG A 156 0.04 4.88 10.76
CA ARG A 156 1.02 3.89 11.25
C ARG A 156 0.70 2.42 10.93
N GLY A 157 -0.59 2.09 10.77
CA GLY A 157 -1.05 0.76 10.36
C GLY A 157 -0.69 0.36 8.92
N ILE A 158 -0.49 1.35 8.05
CA ILE A 158 -0.44 1.18 6.60
C ILE A 158 0.84 1.70 5.93
N VAL A 159 1.79 2.24 6.71
CA VAL A 159 3.04 2.83 6.18
C VAL A 159 3.99 1.82 5.51
N HIS A 160 3.86 0.54 5.82
CA HIS A 160 4.86 -0.48 5.47
C HIS A 160 5.02 -0.70 3.95
N LEU A 161 3.96 -0.52 3.15
CA LEU A 161 4.05 -0.60 1.69
C LEU A 161 4.91 0.55 1.13
N GLY A 162 4.58 1.80 1.45
CA GLY A 162 5.35 2.95 0.97
C GLY A 162 6.77 2.99 1.53
N MET A 163 6.98 2.49 2.75
CA MET A 163 8.33 2.29 3.28
C MET A 163 9.14 1.30 2.44
N ALA A 164 8.56 0.15 2.07
CA ALA A 164 9.24 -0.84 1.26
C ALA A 164 9.54 -0.31 -0.15
N MET A 165 8.57 0.36 -0.78
CA MET A 165 8.76 1.00 -2.09
C MET A 165 9.92 2.00 -2.06
N ASP A 166 10.02 2.83 -1.02
CA ASP A 166 11.11 3.80 -0.89
C ASP A 166 12.48 3.15 -0.65
N PHE A 167 12.57 2.14 0.22
CA PHE A 167 13.82 1.42 0.43
C PHE A 167 14.31 0.68 -0.83
N CYS A 168 13.39 0.35 -1.72
CA CYS A 168 13.64 -0.34 -2.97
C CYS A 168 13.80 0.62 -4.17
N ALA A 169 13.57 1.93 -4.02
CA ALA A 169 13.43 2.87 -5.14
C ALA A 169 14.66 2.94 -6.05
N ASP A 170 15.86 2.76 -5.50
CA ASP A 170 17.13 2.82 -6.24
C ASP A 170 17.57 1.45 -6.82
N GLN A 171 16.73 0.41 -6.68
CA GLN A 171 17.06 -0.95 -7.11
C GLN A 171 15.99 -1.48 -8.08
N PRO A 172 16.38 -2.17 -9.17
CA PRO A 172 15.43 -2.81 -10.08
C PRO A 172 14.88 -4.09 -9.45
N VAL A 173 14.08 -3.95 -8.40
CA VAL A 173 13.43 -5.06 -7.69
C VAL A 173 12.11 -5.43 -8.35
N GLN A 174 11.75 -6.71 -8.25
CA GLN A 174 10.43 -7.16 -8.70
C GLN A 174 9.35 -6.74 -7.68
N PRO A 175 8.09 -6.53 -8.10
CA PRO A 175 7.01 -6.19 -7.16
C PRO A 175 6.86 -7.19 -6.01
N GLU A 176 7.08 -8.49 -6.26
CA GLU A 176 7.10 -9.53 -5.23
C GLU A 176 8.11 -9.24 -4.10
N GLU A 177 9.30 -8.74 -4.44
CA GLU A 177 10.34 -8.41 -3.46
C GLU A 177 9.93 -7.21 -2.60
N VAL A 178 9.30 -6.21 -3.22
CA VAL A 178 8.74 -5.05 -2.50
C VAL A 178 7.68 -5.50 -1.50
N LEU A 179 6.77 -6.39 -1.92
CA LEU A 179 5.69 -6.92 -1.07
C LEU A 179 6.22 -7.78 0.07
N PHE A 180 7.20 -8.65 -0.22
CA PHE A 180 7.88 -9.44 0.79
C PHE A 180 8.55 -8.53 1.84
N PHE A 181 9.19 -7.45 1.39
CA PHE A 181 9.82 -6.51 2.30
C PHE A 181 8.81 -5.69 3.10
N ALA A 182 7.70 -5.29 2.48
CA ALA A 182 6.58 -4.61 3.14
C ALA A 182 6.00 -5.48 4.27
N GLU A 183 5.79 -6.78 4.02
CA GLU A 183 5.31 -7.73 5.04
C GLU A 183 6.33 -7.92 6.17
N ARG A 184 7.64 -7.96 5.85
CA ARG A 184 8.70 -7.98 6.87
C ARG A 184 8.67 -6.73 7.75
N ILE A 185 8.56 -5.54 7.16
CA ILE A 185 8.43 -4.28 7.90
C ILE A 185 7.20 -4.33 8.80
N ARG A 186 6.05 -4.72 8.26
CA ARG A 186 4.77 -4.81 8.98
C ARG A 186 4.92 -5.68 10.25
N ARG A 187 5.48 -6.89 10.11
CA ARG A 187 5.72 -7.82 11.23
C ARG A 187 6.65 -7.24 12.28
N VAL A 188 7.72 -6.55 11.86
CA VAL A 188 8.67 -5.91 12.79
C VAL A 188 7.97 -4.82 13.59
N LEU A 189 7.16 -3.98 12.94
CA LEU A 189 6.41 -2.91 13.62
C LEU A 189 5.35 -3.45 14.60
N SER A 190 4.72 -4.59 14.29
CA SER A 190 3.71 -5.20 15.15
C SER A 190 4.27 -6.13 16.23
N GLY A 191 5.49 -6.65 16.05
CA GLY A 191 6.16 -7.54 16.99
C GLY A 191 7.13 -6.85 17.94
N SER A 192 7.42 -5.57 17.73
CA SER A 192 8.39 -4.81 18.54
C SER A 192 7.70 -3.74 19.36
N CYS A 193 8.12 -3.59 20.61
CA CYS A 193 7.63 -2.57 21.53
C CYS A 193 8.72 -1.51 21.78
N PRO A 194 8.36 -0.22 21.88
CA PRO A 194 9.23 0.78 22.45
C PRO A 194 9.81 0.35 23.81
N LYS A 195 11.00 0.84 24.13
CA LYS A 195 11.64 0.55 25.42
C LYS A 195 10.74 1.01 26.58
N GLY A 196 10.46 0.09 27.50
CA GLY A 196 9.63 0.36 28.67
C GLY A 196 8.13 0.25 28.42
N THR A 197 7.69 -0.21 27.24
CA THR A 197 6.27 -0.49 26.96
C THR A 197 6.06 -1.96 26.59
N SER A 198 4.87 -2.48 26.86
CA SER A 198 4.40 -3.80 26.38
C SER A 198 3.62 -3.71 25.08
N GLU A 199 3.12 -2.52 24.73
CA GLU A 199 2.39 -2.29 23.48
C GLU A 199 3.35 -2.15 22.28
N PRO A 200 3.03 -2.78 21.13
CA PRO A 200 3.83 -2.66 19.93
C PRO A 200 3.75 -1.27 19.31
N TYR A 201 4.70 -0.93 18.44
CA TYR A 201 4.65 0.34 17.69
C TYR A 201 3.36 0.50 16.89
N VAL A 202 2.86 -0.61 16.34
CA VAL A 202 1.65 -0.68 15.54
C VAL A 202 0.83 -1.90 15.97
N PRO A 203 -0.42 -1.72 16.42
CA PRO A 203 -1.28 -2.85 16.77
C PRO A 203 -1.59 -3.72 15.54
N PRO A 204 -1.55 -5.07 15.63
CA PRO A 204 -1.82 -5.96 14.51
C PRO A 204 -3.19 -5.75 13.83
N GLU A 205 -4.21 -5.39 14.60
CA GLU A 205 -5.57 -5.14 14.11
C GLU A 205 -5.71 -3.87 13.30
N ALA A 206 -4.80 -2.91 13.48
CA ALA A 206 -4.76 -1.66 12.72
C ALA A 206 -4.02 -1.81 11.38
N GLN A 207 -3.44 -2.98 11.10
CA GLN A 207 -2.64 -3.22 9.91
C GLN A 207 -3.44 -3.86 8.78
N ILE A 208 -3.08 -3.47 7.57
CA ILE A 208 -3.43 -4.15 6.32
C ILE A 208 -2.17 -4.92 5.89
N SER A 209 -2.30 -6.16 5.45
CA SER A 209 -1.18 -6.95 4.90
C SER A 209 -1.34 -7.05 3.40
N PHE A 210 -0.22 -6.96 2.68
CA PHE A 210 -0.17 -7.21 1.25
C PHE A 210 0.57 -8.52 1.02
N ALA A 211 -0.10 -9.47 0.38
CA ALA A 211 0.49 -10.76 0.06
C ALA A 211 0.62 -10.89 -1.45
N TYR A 212 1.82 -11.25 -1.90
CA TYR A 212 1.98 -11.67 -3.27
C TYR A 212 1.30 -13.03 -3.46
N GLU A 213 0.29 -13.07 -4.31
CA GLU A 213 -0.41 -14.29 -4.68
C GLU A 213 -0.36 -14.45 -6.18
N SER A 214 0.57 -15.29 -6.61
CA SER A 214 0.63 -15.78 -7.97
C SER A 214 0.42 -17.29 -7.95
N GLY A 215 -0.66 -17.73 -8.57
CA GLY A 215 -0.90 -19.15 -8.84
C GLY A 215 -0.52 -19.49 -10.27
N ILE A 216 0.71 -19.18 -10.72
CA ILE A 216 1.11 -19.42 -12.10
C ILE A 216 2.57 -19.86 -12.26
N TRP A 217 2.76 -20.90 -13.07
CA TRP A 217 4.03 -21.40 -13.62
C TRP A 217 3.95 -21.45 -15.15
N GLY A 218 4.62 -20.56 -15.90
CA GLY A 218 4.66 -20.64 -17.38
C GLY A 218 5.09 -19.34 -18.08
N PRO A 219 5.42 -19.39 -19.38
CA PRO A 219 6.05 -18.27 -20.07
C PRO A 219 5.06 -17.14 -20.35
N ARG A 220 5.22 -16.06 -19.56
CA ARG A 220 4.89 -14.65 -19.82
C ARG A 220 3.47 -14.34 -20.32
N PHE A 221 2.71 -13.66 -19.45
CA PHE A 221 1.45 -12.95 -19.72
C PHE A 221 0.19 -13.75 -20.06
N ARG A 222 0.26 -15.08 -20.19
CA ARG A 222 -0.95 -15.92 -20.32
C ARG A 222 -1.55 -16.25 -18.96
N ASN A 223 -2.35 -15.31 -18.47
CA ASN A 223 -3.44 -15.43 -17.49
C ASN A 223 -3.54 -16.77 -16.74
N ARG A 224 -3.49 -16.75 -15.41
CA ARG A 224 -4.25 -17.73 -14.60
C ARG A 224 -4.81 -17.03 -13.37
N GLY A 225 -6.10 -17.28 -13.13
CA GLY A 225 -6.89 -16.53 -12.16
C GLY A 225 -6.22 -16.42 -10.81
N LEU A 226 -6.28 -15.23 -10.22
CA LEU A 226 -5.97 -14.85 -8.83
C LEU A 226 -5.88 -13.31 -8.76
N PRO A 227 -6.19 -12.70 -7.61
CA PRO A 227 -7.58 -12.35 -7.34
C PRO A 227 -7.97 -10.99 -7.90
N TYR A 228 -9.20 -10.93 -8.42
CA TYR A 228 -9.80 -9.73 -8.99
C TYR A 228 -10.50 -8.86 -7.93
N SER A 229 -10.69 -9.40 -6.73
CA SER A 229 -11.32 -8.73 -5.60
C SER A 229 -10.34 -8.59 -4.43
N VAL A 230 -10.77 -7.90 -3.38
CA VAL A 230 -10.00 -7.81 -2.14
C VAL A 230 -10.56 -8.81 -1.13
N GLY A 231 -9.77 -9.81 -0.76
CA GLY A 231 -10.12 -10.80 0.26
C GLY A 231 -10.44 -12.22 -0.24
N ASP A 232 -10.06 -12.54 -1.48
CA ASP A 232 -9.99 -13.94 -1.95
C ASP A 232 -8.84 -14.71 -1.27
#